data_AF-A0AAN8X283-F1
#
_entry.id   AF-A0AAN8X283-F1
#
_cell.length_a   1.000
_cell.length_b   1.000
_cell.length_c   1.000
_cell.angle_alpha   90.00
_cell.angle_beta   90.00
_cell.angle_gamma   90.00
#
_symmetry.space_group_name_H-M   'P 1'
#
loop_
_entity.id
_entity.type
_entity.pdbx_description
1 polymer ?
#
loop_
_entity_poly.entity_id
_entity_poly.type
_entity_poly.pdbx_seq_one_letter_code
_entity_poly.pdbx_strand_id
1 'polypeptide(L)'
;MKFVIIAALAALAAAAPQYYDAPPQRSAGSSEEVVAILRDDRVHEEDGTYNFVFEAENGIQFSQAGSPNGPENAVVKSGQYS
;
A
#
# COMPACT_ATOMS: atom_id res chain seq x y z
N MET A 1 -17.74 -29.09 -41.05
CA MET A 1 -18.42 -27.98 -40.36
C MET A 1 -18.45 -28.15 -38.84
N LYS A 2 -18.95 -29.27 -38.30
CA LYS A 2 -19.02 -29.51 -36.84
C LYS A 2 -17.65 -29.51 -36.12
N PHE A 3 -16.60 -30.04 -36.73
CA PHE A 3 -15.25 -30.04 -36.15
C PHE A 3 -14.63 -28.64 -36.04
N VAL A 4 -14.96 -27.73 -36.95
CA VAL A 4 -14.47 -26.34 -36.92
C VAL A 4 -15.09 -25.59 -35.73
N ILE A 5 -16.37 -25.83 -35.47
CA ILE A 5 -17.08 -25.23 -34.33
C ILE A 5 -16.48 -25.71 -33.01
N ILE A 6 -16.18 -27.01 -32.90
CA ILE A 6 -15.56 -27.58 -31.68
C ILE A 6 -14.16 -27.01 -31.47
N ALA A 7 -13.36 -26.90 -32.53
CA ALA A 7 -12.02 -26.31 -32.45
C ALA A 7 -12.06 -24.83 -32.02
N ALA A 8 -13.00 -24.06 -32.54
CA ALA A 8 -13.18 -22.65 -32.17
C ALA A 8 -13.59 -22.48 -30.69
N LEU A 9 -14.48 -23.33 -30.19
CA LEU A 9 -14.89 -23.31 -28.78
C LEU A 9 -13.75 -23.72 -27.84
N ALA A 10 -12.94 -24.70 -28.23
CA ALA A 10 -11.77 -25.12 -27.45
C ALA A 10 -10.71 -24.01 -27.37
N ALA A 11 -10.47 -23.30 -28.47
CA ALA A 11 -9.55 -22.16 -28.50
C ALA A 11 -10.03 -21.00 -27.61
N LEU A 12 -11.34 -20.71 -27.60
CA LEU A 12 -11.91 -19.68 -26.73
C LEU A 12 -11.78 -20.03 -25.24
N ALA A 13 -11.96 -21.30 -24.87
CA ALA A 13 -11.78 -21.76 -23.50
C ALA A 13 -10.31 -21.70 -23.05
N ALA A 14 -9.37 -22.04 -23.94
CA ALA A 14 -7.93 -21.99 -23.64
C ALA A 14 -7.39 -20.55 -23.50
N ALA A 15 -8.01 -19.59 -24.19
CA ALA A 15 -7.67 -18.18 -24.12
C ALA A 15 -8.49 -17.40 -23.06
N ALA A 16 -9.33 -18.08 -22.28
CA ALA A 16 -10.09 -17.42 -21.23
C ALA A 16 -9.13 -16.82 -20.20
N PRO A 17 -9.26 -15.52 -19.87
CA PRO A 17 -8.45 -14.90 -18.84
C PRO A 17 -8.68 -15.64 -17.53
N GLN A 18 -7.60 -16.16 -16.95
CA GLN A 18 -7.62 -16.70 -15.61
C GLN A 18 -7.69 -15.49 -14.70
N TYR A 19 -8.90 -15.13 -14.28
CA TYR A 19 -9.08 -14.05 -13.31
C TYR A 19 -8.26 -14.41 -12.08
N TYR A 20 -7.24 -13.61 -11.79
CA TYR A 20 -6.54 -13.69 -10.53
C TYR A 20 -7.55 -13.35 -9.45
N ASP A 21 -7.86 -14.30 -8.57
CA ASP A 21 -8.67 -14.01 -7.39
C ASP A 21 -7.95 -12.90 -6.62
N ALA A 22 -8.57 -11.71 -6.62
CA ALA A 22 -8.09 -10.63 -5.78
C ALA A 22 -8.04 -11.18 -4.34
N PRO A 23 -6.95 -10.92 -3.58
CA PRO A 23 -6.88 -11.35 -2.20
C PRO A 23 -8.15 -10.91 -1.47
N PRO A 24 -8.72 -11.76 -0.59
CA PRO A 24 -9.97 -11.47 0.07
C PRO A 24 -9.87 -10.07 0.71
N GLN A 25 -10.79 -9.18 0.31
CA GLN A 25 -10.91 -7.90 0.98
C GLN A 25 -11.12 -8.20 2.45
N ARG A 26 -10.23 -7.70 3.31
CA ARG A 26 -10.40 -7.74 4.77
C ARG A 26 -11.80 -7.20 5.06
N SER A 27 -12.74 -8.10 5.29
CA SER A 27 -14.11 -7.72 5.62
C SER A 27 -14.02 -6.96 6.94
N ALA A 28 -14.71 -5.83 7.04
CA ALA A 28 -14.81 -4.97 8.22
C ALA A 28 -15.46 -5.66 9.45
N GLY A 29 -15.43 -7.00 9.51
CA GLY A 29 -15.97 -7.85 10.55
C GLY A 29 -14.93 -8.75 11.22
N SER A 30 -13.62 -8.55 11.01
CA SER A 30 -12.69 -8.92 12.07
C SER A 30 -12.99 -8.00 13.25
N SER A 31 -13.17 -8.56 14.43
CA SER A 31 -13.45 -7.85 15.68
C SER A 31 -12.22 -7.07 16.19
N GLU A 32 -11.37 -6.61 15.27
CA GLU A 32 -10.26 -5.73 15.57
C GLU A 32 -10.83 -4.34 15.75
N GLU A 33 -10.56 -3.74 16.91
CA GLU A 33 -10.95 -2.37 17.20
C GLU A 33 -10.43 -1.46 16.08
N VAL A 34 -11.36 -0.83 15.35
CA VAL A 34 -10.99 0.12 14.30
C VAL A 34 -10.50 1.38 14.99
N VAL A 35 -9.18 1.51 15.09
CA VAL A 35 -8.54 2.71 15.63
C VAL A 35 -8.57 3.81 14.57
N ALA A 36 -9.24 4.92 14.85
CA ALA A 36 -9.27 6.04 13.93
C ALA A 36 -7.88 6.71 13.84
N ILE A 37 -7.50 7.14 12.63
CA ILE A 37 -6.33 8.00 12.43
C ILE A 37 -6.80 9.43 12.67
N LEU A 38 -6.24 10.08 13.69
CA LEU A 38 -6.55 11.46 14.05
C LEU A 38 -5.76 12.46 13.19
N ARG A 39 -4.51 12.10 12.85
CA ARG A 39 -3.61 12.93 12.05
C ARG A 39 -2.66 12.09 11.19
N ASP A 40 -2.52 12.45 9.93
CA ASP A 40 -1.51 11.89 9.01
C ASP A 40 -1.01 13.00 8.08
N ASP A 41 0.08 13.64 8.50
CA ASP A 41 0.73 14.70 7.72
C ASP A 41 2.03 14.15 7.14
N ARG A 42 2.11 14.10 5.82
CA ARG A 42 3.30 13.66 5.07
C ARG A 42 3.71 14.76 4.11
N VAL A 43 4.91 15.27 4.32
CA VAL A 43 5.51 16.30 3.47
C VAL A 43 6.77 15.72 2.85
N HIS A 44 6.87 15.80 1.52
CA HIS A 44 8.05 15.45 0.75
C HIS A 44 8.42 16.63 -0.11
N GLU A 45 9.63 17.14 0.07
CA GLU A 45 10.17 18.27 -0.68
C GLU A 45 10.93 17.76 -1.91
N GLU A 46 11.08 18.61 -2.94
CA GLU A 46 11.82 18.27 -4.17
C GLU A 46 13.31 18.02 -3.92
N ASP A 47 13.85 18.52 -2.82
CA ASP A 47 15.25 18.34 -2.43
C ASP A 47 15.53 17.00 -1.72
N GLY A 48 14.51 16.16 -1.54
CA GLY A 48 14.60 14.86 -0.88
C GLY A 48 14.47 14.92 0.64
N THR A 49 14.25 16.10 1.22
CA THR A 49 13.86 16.27 2.61
C THR A 49 12.41 15.81 2.80
N TYR A 50 12.11 15.18 3.93
CA TYR A 50 10.75 14.77 4.27
C TYR A 50 10.44 14.98 5.73
N ASN A 51 9.14 15.12 6.01
CA ASN A 51 8.58 15.12 7.35
C ASN A 51 7.33 14.22 7.38
N PHE A 52 7.20 13.44 8.45
CA PHE A 52 6.11 12.51 8.67
C PHE A 52 5.62 12.60 10.11
N VAL A 53 4.36 12.98 10.27
CA VAL A 53 3.65 13.04 11.56
C VAL A 53 2.40 12.18 11.48
N PHE A 54 2.22 11.29 12.46
CA PHE A 54 1.10 10.37 12.55
C PHE A 54 0.56 10.30 13.97
N GLU A 55 -0.76 10.32 14.11
CA GLU A 55 -1.49 10.20 15.37
C GLU A 55 -2.73 9.33 15.19
N ALA A 56 -2.89 8.36 16.10
CA ALA A 56 -4.05 7.48 16.13
C ALA A 56 -4.80 7.58 17.46
N GLU A 57 -6.09 7.23 17.45
CA GLU A 57 -7.01 7.33 18.58
C GLU A 57 -6.57 6.55 19.82
N ASN A 58 -5.84 5.45 19.62
CA ASN A 58 -5.30 4.62 20.69
C ASN A 58 -4.02 5.20 21.34
N GLY A 59 -3.68 6.46 21.04
CA GLY A 59 -2.55 7.17 21.63
C GLY A 59 -1.22 6.99 20.90
N ILE A 60 -1.17 6.21 19.81
CA ILE A 60 0.05 6.10 18.99
C ILE A 60 0.38 7.46 18.40
N GLN A 61 1.59 7.93 18.68
CA GLN A 61 2.13 9.15 18.09
C GLN A 61 3.50 8.89 17.50
N PHE A 62 3.70 9.36 16.27
CA PHE A 62 4.95 9.21 15.55
C PHE A 62 5.30 10.52 14.85
N SER A 63 6.52 10.99 15.04
CA SER A 63 7.04 12.17 14.35
C SER A 63 8.47 11.90 13.89
N GLN A 64 8.73 12.01 12.59
CA GLN A 64 10.04 11.80 12.00
C GLN A 64 10.29 12.81 10.89
N ALA A 65 11.52 13.31 10.85
CA ALA A 65 12.02 14.08 9.72
C ALA A 65 13.32 13.42 9.21
N GLY A 66 13.60 13.63 7.93
CA GLY A 66 14.86 13.20 7.35
C GLY A 66 15.29 14.08 6.19
N SER A 67 16.60 14.08 5.93
CA SER A 67 17.20 14.87 4.86
C SER A 67 18.40 14.13 4.26
N PRO A 68 18.64 14.22 2.93
CA PRO A 68 19.71 13.52 2.23
C PRO A 68 21.10 14.18 2.42
N ASN A 69 21.34 14.79 3.59
CA ASN A 69 22.60 15.48 3.91
C ASN A 69 23.68 14.55 4.48
N GLY A 70 23.47 13.23 4.44
CA GLY A 70 24.44 12.24 4.92
C GLY A 70 25.54 11.94 3.90
N PRO A 71 26.62 11.25 4.32
CA PRO A 71 27.68 10.84 3.42
C PRO A 71 27.15 9.90 2.33
N GLU A 72 27.70 9.98 1.12
CA GLU A 72 27.33 9.11 0.00
C GLU A 72 25.82 9.16 -0.39
N ASN A 73 25.19 10.33 -0.22
CA ASN A 73 23.74 10.55 -0.41
C ASN A 73 22.87 9.77 0.60
N ALA A 74 23.43 9.42 1.76
CA ALA A 74 22.66 8.80 2.82
C ALA A 74 21.62 9.78 3.40
N VAL A 75 20.48 9.24 3.77
CA VAL A 75 19.42 10.00 4.45
C VAL A 75 19.68 9.96 5.95
N VAL A 76 19.90 11.14 6.53
CA VAL A 76 19.94 11.32 7.99
C VAL A 76 18.52 11.52 8.47
N LYS A 77 18.06 10.67 9.40
CA LYS A 77 16.71 10.73 9.96
C LYS A 77 16.73 10.86 11.48
N SER A 78 15.78 11.60 12.03
CA SER A 78 15.55 11.73 13.47
C SER A 78 14.05 11.77 13.74
N GLY A 79 13.64 11.32 14.93
CA GLY A 79 12.23 11.26 15.26
C GLY A 79 11.98 10.70 16.65
N GLN A 80 10.72 10.73 17.06
CA GLN A 80 10.21 10.24 18.33
C GLN A 80 8.97 9.38 18.07
N TYR A 81 8.77 8.38 18.94
CA TYR A 81 7.54 7.58 18.99
C TYR A 81 7.07 7.52 20.44
N SER A 82 5.75 7.49 20.64
CA SER A 82 5.12 7.25 21.93
C SER A 82 3.88 6.36 21.78
#